data_AF-A0A381XZ27-F1
#
_entry.id   AF-A0A381XZ27-F1
#
_cell.length_a   1.000
_cell.length_b   1.000
_cell.length_c   1.000
_cell.angle_alpha   90.00
_cell.angle_beta   90.00
_cell.angle_gamma   90.00
#
_symmetry.space_group_name_H-M   'P 1'
#
loop_
_entity.id
_entity.type
_entity.pdbx_description
1 polymer ?
#
loop_
_entity_poly.entity_id
_entity_poly.type
_entity_poly.pdbx_seq_one_letter_code
_entity_poly.pdbx_strand_id
1 'polypeptide(L)' 'MKLNSTIKIITILALGCCLSCSGPVNHISPYQYKGDKAFKATIYRDNMGVPHIFGKTDADAVFGLAYAHAED' A
#
# COMPACT_ATOMS: atom_id res chain seq x y z
N MET A 1 -5.44 -25.43 -47.77
CA MET A 1 -5.43 -23.95 -47.70
C MET A 1 -4.10 -23.52 -47.06
N LYS A 2 -3.15 -22.96 -47.84
CA LYS A 2 -1.80 -22.62 -47.32
C LYS A 2 -1.89 -21.31 -46.53
N LEU A 3 -1.81 -21.40 -45.20
CA LEU A 3 -1.78 -20.23 -44.33
C LEU A 3 -0.44 -19.49 -44.53
N ASN A 4 -0.55 -18.25 -44.98
CA ASN A 4 0.52 -17.33 -45.37
C ASN A 4 1.38 -16.98 -44.14
N SER A 5 2.71 -17.02 -44.30
CA SER A 5 3.67 -16.80 -43.20
C SER A 5 3.42 -15.49 -42.44
N THR A 6 3.01 -14.44 -43.15
CA THR A 6 2.64 -13.14 -42.59
C THR A 6 1.46 -13.20 -41.64
N ILE A 7 0.44 -14.03 -41.93
CA ILE A 7 -0.72 -14.21 -41.06
C ILE A 7 -0.32 -14.86 -39.73
N LYS A 8 0.62 -15.81 -39.77
CA LYS A 8 1.17 -16.47 -38.58
C LYS A 8 1.93 -15.49 -37.68
N ILE A 9 2.72 -14.60 -38.27
CA ILE A 9 3.49 -13.57 -37.53
C ILE A 9 2.53 -12.61 -36.82
N ILE A 10 1.47 -12.18 -37.50
CA ILE A 10 0.47 -11.27 -36.90
C ILE A 10 -0.28 -11.96 -35.75
N THR A 11 -0.61 -13.25 -35.88
CA THR A 11 -1.28 -13.99 -34.80
C THR A 11 -0.38 -14.20 -33.58
N ILE A 12 0.91 -14.48 -33.79
CA ILE A 12 1.89 -14.63 -32.69
C ILE A 12 2.10 -13.30 -31.97
N LEU A 13 2.22 -12.19 -32.71
CA LEU A 13 2.42 -10.86 -32.13
C LEU A 13 1.19 -10.40 -31.32
N ALA A 14 -0.02 -10.66 -31.83
CA ALA A 14 -1.26 -10.35 -31.12
C ALA A 14 -1.42 -11.18 -29.83
N LEU A 15 -1.06 -12.47 -29.86
CA LEU A 15 -1.13 -13.35 -28.69
C LEU A 15 -0.09 -12.99 -27.62
N GLY A 16 1.11 -12.54 -28.03
CA GLY A 16 2.16 -12.08 -27.11
C GLY A 16 1.80 -10.80 -26.34
N CYS A 17 1.01 -9.91 -26.94
CA CYS A 17 0.60 -8.65 -26.29
C CYS A 17 -0.33 -8.89 -25.08
N CYS A 18 -1.21 -9.88 -25.15
CA CYS A 18 -2.17 -10.18 -24.08
C CYS A 18 -1.51 -10.75 -22.80
N LEU A 19 -0.32 -11.35 -22.91
CA LEU A 19 0.36 -12.00 -21.79
C LEU A 19 1.15 -11.02 -20.90
N SER A 20 1.44 -9.80 -21.38
CA SER A 20 2.29 -8.83 -20.65
C SER A 20 1.56 -8.04 -19.55
N CYS A 21 0.23 -8.03 -19.51
CA CYS A 21 -0.54 -7.22 -18.53
C CYS A 21 -1.03 -8.00 -17.29
N SER A 22 -0.75 -9.29 -17.18
CA SER A 22 -1.33 -10.15 -16.11
C SER A 22 -0.27 -10.74 -15.16
N GLY A 23 0.76 -9.96 -14.83
CA GLY A 23 1.72 -10.36 -13.80
C GLY A 23 1.04 -10.37 -12.41
N PRO A 24 1.19 -11.43 -11.59
CA PRO A 24 0.65 -11.42 -10.24
C PRO A 24 1.39 -10.38 -9.41
N VAL A 25 0.69 -9.29 -9.04
CA VAL A 25 1.17 -8.36 -8.03
C VAL A 25 0.94 -9.02 -6.68
N ASN A 26 2.02 -9.30 -5.95
CA ASN A 26 1.94 -9.71 -4.55
C ASN A 26 1.43 -8.53 -3.74
N HIS A 27 0.10 -8.41 -3.64
CA HIS A 27 -0.52 -7.41 -2.77
C HIS A 27 -0.28 -7.85 -1.33
N ILE A 28 0.44 -7.04 -0.57
CA ILE A 28 0.56 -7.23 0.88
C ILE A 28 -0.87 -7.20 1.42
N SER A 29 -1.33 -8.28 2.06
CA SER A 29 -2.70 -8.31 2.61
C SER A 29 -2.89 -7.10 3.53
N PRO A 30 -3.93 -6.27 3.32
CA PRO A 30 -4.13 -5.10 4.17
C PRO A 30 -4.27 -5.55 5.63
N TYR A 31 -3.51 -4.92 6.52
CA TYR A 31 -3.62 -5.18 7.95
C TYR A 31 -4.99 -4.70 8.42
N GLN A 32 -5.87 -5.66 8.75
CA GLN A 32 -7.16 -5.34 9.33
C GLN A 32 -7.04 -5.29 10.85
N TYR A 33 -7.13 -4.08 11.39
CA TYR A 33 -7.20 -3.89 12.82
C TYR A 33 -8.55 -4.38 13.35
N LYS A 34 -8.54 -5.31 14.31
CA LYS A 34 -9.74 -5.98 14.83
C LYS A 34 -10.53 -5.18 15.88
N GLY A 35 -10.19 -3.91 16.13
CA GLY A 35 -11.00 -2.99 16.94
C GLY A 35 -10.90 -3.15 18.47
N ASP A 36 -10.41 -4.29 18.98
CA ASP A 36 -10.52 -4.59 20.41
C ASP A 36 -9.47 -3.92 21.31
N LYS A 37 -8.39 -3.35 20.76
CA LYS A 37 -7.38 -2.64 21.59
C LYS A 37 -7.65 -1.13 21.57
N ALA A 38 -7.55 -0.52 22.74
CA ALA A 38 -7.44 0.93 22.82
C ALA A 38 -5.95 1.30 22.66
N PHE A 39 -5.65 2.16 21.68
CA PHE A 39 -4.32 2.76 21.56
C PHE A 39 -4.21 3.98 22.45
N LYS A 40 -3.04 4.19 23.05
CA LYS A 40 -2.82 5.32 23.96
C LYS A 40 -1.46 5.96 23.74
N ALA A 41 -1.48 7.20 23.26
CA ALA A 41 -0.29 8.05 23.13
C ALA A 41 -0.42 9.29 24.02
N THR A 42 0.72 9.82 24.46
CA THR A 42 0.84 11.17 25.03
C THR A 42 1.58 12.04 24.03
N ILE A 43 1.03 13.21 23.71
CA ILE A 43 1.58 14.14 22.71
C ILE A 43 1.87 15.45 23.41
N TYR A 44 3.14 15.87 23.41
CA TYR A 44 3.56 17.20 23.83
C TYR A 44 3.91 18.00 22.59
N ARG A 45 3.40 19.23 22.46
CA ARG A 45 3.79 20.14 21.38
C ARG A 45 4.77 21.17 21.93
N ASP A 46 5.82 21.45 21.17
CA ASP A 46 6.77 22.51 21.51
C ASP A 46 6.24 23.90 21.16
N ASN A 47 7.07 24.94 21.34
CA ASN A 47 6.68 26.33 21.04
C ASN A 47 6.41 26.59 19.55
N MET A 48 6.88 25.72 18.65
CA MET A 48 6.64 25.78 17.21
C MET A 48 5.53 24.81 16.77
N GLY A 49 4.89 24.11 17.71
CA GLY A 49 3.82 23.15 17.44
C GLY A 49 4.29 21.75 17.06
N VAL A 50 5.60 21.47 17.05
CA VAL A 50 6.16 20.17 16.65
C VAL A 50 5.80 19.11 17.70
N PRO A 51 5.18 17.97 17.31
CA PRO A 51 4.75 16.96 18.25
C PRO A 51 5.89 16.03 18.69
N HIS A 52 6.04 15.88 20.01
CA HIS A 52 6.82 14.85 20.68
C HIS A 52 5.87 13.77 21.21
N ILE A 53 5.86 12.61 20.56
CA ILE A 53 4.88 11.54 20.77
C ILE A 53 5.49 10.40 21.58
N PHE A 54 4.79 9.97 22.63
CA PHE A 54 5.19 8.88 23.51
C PHE A 54 4.09 7.81 23.58
N GLY A 55 4.44 6.58 23.19
CA GLY A 55 3.62 5.38 23.34
C GLY A 55 4.33 4.33 24.18
N LYS A 56 3.56 3.45 24.85
CA LYS A 56 4.14 2.30 25.58
C LYS A 56 4.66 1.22 24.62
N THR A 57 4.04 1.14 23.44
CA THR A 57 4.41 0.24 22.36
C THR A 57 4.56 1.03 21.06
N ASP A 58 5.24 0.47 20.08
CA ASP A 58 5.37 1.09 18.75
C ASP A 58 4.00 1.38 18.12
N ALA A 59 3.02 0.49 18.32
CA ALA A 59 1.66 0.69 17.82
C ALA A 59 0.98 1.91 18.46
N ASP A 60 1.19 2.13 19.76
CA ASP A 60 0.68 3.33 20.45
C ASP A 60 1.35 4.60 19.95
N ALA A 61 2.67 4.58 19.74
CA ALA A 61 3.41 5.75 19.24
C ALA A 61 3.02 6.10 17.81
N VAL A 62 2.89 5.10 16.93
CA VAL A 62 2.44 5.28 15.54
C VAL A 62 0.99 5.79 15.49
N PHE A 63 0.12 5.29 16.38
CA PHE A 63 -1.22 5.85 16.53
C PHE A 63 -1.19 7.33 16.90
N GLY A 64 -0.36 7.73 17.88
CA GLY A 64 -0.19 9.14 18.26
C GLY A 64 0.36 10.01 17.13
N LEU A 65 1.28 9.48 16.32
CA LEU A 65 1.80 10.14 15.12
C LEU A 65 0.71 10.40 14.09
N ALA A 66 -0.06 9.36 13.76
CA ALA A 66 -1.17 9.48 12.81
C ALA A 66 -2.23 10.47 13.30
N TYR A 67 -2.52 10.48 14.61
CA TYR A 67 -3.45 11.42 15.21
C TYR A 67 -2.94 12.86 15.12
N ALA A 68 -1.69 13.15 15.54
CA ALA A 68 -1.12 14.49 15.48
C ALA A 68 -1.11 15.05 14.04
N HIS A 69 -0.80 14.19 13.07
CA HIS A 69 -0.77 14.57 11.65
C HIS A 69 -2.16 14.77 11.04
N ALA A 70 -3.22 14.24 11.66
CA ALA A 70 -4.61 14.46 11.24
C ALA A 70 -5.26 15.67 11.95
N GLU A 71 -4.68 16.10 13.07
CA GLU A 71 -5.10 17.28 13.81
C GLU A 71 -4.60 18.59 13.15
N ASP A 72 -3.43 18.54 12.51
CA ASP A 72 -2.80 19.65 11.77
C ASP A 72 -3.33 19.76 10.33
#